data_AF-M0A937-F1
#
_entry.id   AF-M0A937-F1
#
_cell.length_a   1.000
_cell.length_b   1.000
_cell.length_c   1.000
_cell.angle_alpha   90.00
_cell.angle_beta   90.00
_cell.angle_gamma   90.00
#
_symmetry.space_group_name_H-M   'P 1'
#
loop_
_entity.id
_entity.type
_entity.pdbx_description
1 polymer ?
#
loop_
_entity_poly.entity_id
_entity_poly.type
_entity_poly.pdbx_seq_one_letter_code
_entity_poly.pdbx_strand_id
1 'polypeptide(L)'
;MKSQTHNPTDEATETRLIDTTELFDAFAVQRRQYALAYLIHHPSPVPITDLAVFIARQERDAATRPYSTDDQYERVLVDLCHVHLPKLADIGLLQYDTNTELVELLVDSQILVPYLELTDIDHLAIDVSVDSDTDTDTDAPPSA
;
A
#
# COMPACT_ATOMS: atom_id res chain seq x y z
N MET A 1 0.75 -47.30 -28.96
CA MET A 1 0.26 -46.36 -29.98
C MET A 1 -1.12 -45.91 -29.50
N LYS A 2 -1.38 -44.71 -28.99
CA LYS A 2 -0.95 -43.32 -29.27
C LYS A 2 -0.62 -42.64 -27.91
N SER A 3 0.52 -42.00 -27.67
CA SER A 3 0.89 -40.59 -28.00
C SER A 3 -0.23 -39.60 -27.63
N GLN A 4 -0.09 -38.78 -26.59
CA GLN A 4 0.50 -37.41 -26.56
C GLN A 4 -0.56 -36.51 -25.86
N THR A 5 -0.33 -35.48 -25.03
CA THR A 5 0.83 -34.71 -24.58
C THR A 5 0.43 -34.00 -23.27
N HIS A 6 1.39 -33.77 -22.39
CA HIS A 6 1.32 -32.83 -21.28
C HIS A 6 0.70 -31.49 -21.70
N ASN A 7 -0.12 -30.89 -20.83
CA ASN A 7 -0.08 -29.45 -20.66
C ASN A 7 0.05 -29.18 -19.15
N PRO A 8 1.22 -28.77 -18.65
CA PRO A 8 1.23 -28.07 -17.37
C PRO A 8 0.41 -26.80 -17.60
N THR A 9 -0.56 -26.53 -16.75
CA THR A 9 -1.24 -25.23 -16.76
C THR A 9 -0.16 -24.19 -16.52
N ASP A 10 0.20 -23.53 -17.61
CA ASP A 10 0.90 -22.28 -17.68
C ASP A 10 0.04 -21.28 -16.90
N GLU A 11 0.26 -21.17 -15.59
CA GLU A 11 -0.11 -19.98 -14.81
C GLU A 11 0.81 -18.85 -15.26
N ALA A 12 0.71 -18.51 -16.54
CA ALA A 12 1.12 -17.21 -17.02
C ALA A 12 0.27 -16.23 -16.22
N THR A 13 0.94 -15.51 -15.32
CA THR A 13 0.48 -14.23 -14.81
C THR A 13 0.00 -13.42 -16.02
N GLU A 14 -1.29 -13.52 -16.34
CA GLU A 14 -1.94 -12.63 -17.29
C GLU A 14 -1.72 -11.27 -16.67
N THR A 15 -0.72 -10.57 -17.21
CA THR A 15 -0.40 -9.21 -16.79
C THR A 15 -1.58 -8.40 -17.26
N ARG A 16 -2.62 -8.32 -16.43
CA ARG A 16 -3.82 -7.55 -16.71
C ARG A 16 -3.32 -6.13 -16.97
N LEU A 17 -3.49 -5.67 -18.20
CA LEU A 17 -3.19 -4.30 -18.56
C LEU A 17 -4.20 -3.42 -17.83
N ILE A 18 -3.74 -2.74 -16.78
CA ILE A 18 -4.53 -1.75 -16.05
C ILE A 18 -4.70 -0.55 -16.98
N ASP A 19 -5.95 -0.22 -17.32
CA ASP A 19 -6.21 0.98 -18.11
C ASP A 19 -6.17 2.23 -17.23
N THR A 20 -5.80 3.36 -17.85
CA THR A 20 -5.84 4.69 -17.28
C THR A 20 -7.16 5.01 -16.57
N THR A 21 -8.30 4.60 -17.11
CA THR A 21 -9.61 4.81 -16.47
C THR A 21 -9.71 4.13 -15.11
N GLU A 22 -9.27 2.88 -15.00
CA GLU A 22 -9.28 2.13 -13.73
C GLU A 22 -8.31 2.77 -12.72
N LEU A 23 -7.19 3.28 -13.21
CA LEU A 23 -6.21 3.99 -12.39
C LEU A 23 -6.76 5.34 -11.89
N PHE A 24 -7.43 6.12 -12.74
CA PHE A 24 -8.13 7.34 -12.31
C PHE A 24 -9.20 7.02 -11.27
N ASP A 25 -9.98 5.97 -11.46
CA ASP A 25 -10.98 5.54 -10.48
C ASP A 25 -10.33 5.14 -9.15
N ALA A 26 -9.22 4.39 -9.17
CA ALA A 26 -8.47 4.04 -7.97
C ALA A 26 -8.04 5.31 -7.21
N PHE A 27 -7.53 6.30 -7.93
CA PHE A 27 -7.02 7.55 -7.36
C PHE A 27 -8.11 8.57 -7.05
N ALA A 28 -9.37 8.38 -7.44
CA ALA A 28 -10.44 9.35 -7.16
C ALA A 28 -10.86 9.44 -5.68
N VAL A 29 -10.44 8.51 -4.83
CA VAL A 29 -10.77 8.49 -3.39
C VAL A 29 -9.52 8.62 -2.55
N GLN A 30 -9.51 9.63 -1.68
CA GLN A 30 -8.38 10.02 -0.85
C GLN A 30 -7.77 8.87 -0.02
N ARG A 31 -8.61 8.03 0.60
CA ARG A 31 -8.13 6.86 1.37
C ARG A 31 -7.38 5.83 0.52
N ARG A 32 -7.81 5.63 -0.73
CA ARG A 32 -7.10 4.74 -1.67
C ARG A 32 -5.76 5.33 -2.06
N GLN A 33 -5.72 6.64 -2.31
CA GLN A 33 -4.48 7.33 -2.58
C GLN A 33 -3.48 7.19 -1.40
N TYR A 34 -3.92 7.37 -0.15
CA TYR A 34 -3.07 7.20 1.02
C TYR A 34 -2.58 5.76 1.22
N ALA A 35 -3.45 4.77 0.99
CA ALA A 35 -3.04 3.37 1.03
C ALA A 35 -1.93 3.09 0.00
N LEU A 36 -2.12 3.53 -1.24
CA LEU A 36 -1.12 3.34 -2.31
C LEU A 36 0.18 4.10 -2.03
N ALA A 37 0.09 5.35 -1.53
CA ALA A 37 1.25 6.13 -1.15
C ALA A 37 2.08 5.45 -0.04
N TYR A 38 1.40 4.87 0.96
CA TYR A 38 2.06 4.11 2.01
C TYR A 38 2.76 2.87 1.44
N LEU A 39 2.04 2.06 0.64
CA LEU A 39 2.55 0.83 0.05
C LEU A 39 3.73 1.04 -0.91
N ILE A 40 3.78 2.15 -1.64
CA ILE A 40 4.92 2.50 -2.52
C ILE A 40 6.25 2.60 -1.75
N HIS A 41 6.19 2.98 -0.48
CA HIS A 41 7.37 3.09 0.39
C HIS A 41 7.66 1.81 1.18
N HIS A 42 6.77 0.80 1.09
CA HIS A 42 6.82 -0.43 1.86
C HIS A 42 6.75 -1.62 0.89
N PRO A 43 7.89 -2.05 0.32
CA PRO A 43 7.91 -3.09 -0.72
C PRO A 43 7.59 -4.51 -0.20
N SER A 44 7.46 -4.67 1.12
CA SER A 44 7.09 -5.93 1.76
C SER A 44 5.60 -5.90 2.15
N PRO A 45 4.93 -7.06 2.28
CA PRO A 45 3.57 -7.12 2.81
C PRO A 45 3.46 -6.43 4.17
N VAL A 46 2.44 -5.56 4.32
CA VAL A 46 2.21 -4.77 5.54
C VAL A 46 0.85 -5.11 6.16
N PRO A 47 0.72 -5.04 7.49
CA PRO A 47 -0.56 -5.19 8.16
C PRO A 47 -1.56 -4.10 7.75
N ILE A 48 -2.83 -4.49 7.54
CA ILE A 48 -3.93 -3.53 7.33
C ILE A 48 -4.07 -2.54 8.48
N THR A 49 -3.73 -2.95 9.70
CA THR A 49 -3.76 -2.10 10.89
C THR A 49 -2.80 -0.92 10.76
N ASP A 50 -1.63 -1.13 10.16
CA ASP A 50 -0.61 -0.08 10.00
C ASP A 50 -1.06 0.94 8.97
N LEU A 51 -1.67 0.48 7.85
CA LEU A 51 -2.36 1.34 6.90
C LEU A 51 -3.47 2.15 7.57
N ALA A 52 -4.29 1.51 8.41
CA ALA A 52 -5.40 2.18 9.08
C ALA A 52 -4.91 3.26 10.05
N VAL A 53 -3.83 2.99 10.82
CA VAL A 53 -3.20 3.99 11.69
C VAL A 53 -2.65 5.16 10.87
N PHE A 54 -1.91 4.87 9.79
CA PHE A 54 -1.34 5.91 8.92
C PHE A 54 -2.43 6.81 8.33
N ILE A 55 -3.47 6.22 7.75
CA ILE A 55 -4.57 6.96 7.14
C ILE A 55 -5.36 7.75 8.19
N ALA A 56 -5.65 7.16 9.36
CA ALA A 56 -6.36 7.86 10.42
C ALA A 56 -5.58 9.09 10.93
N ARG A 57 -4.24 9.00 11.02
CA ARG A 57 -3.37 10.13 11.36
C ARG A 57 -3.43 11.22 10.29
N GLN A 58 -3.44 10.81 9.03
CA GLN A 58 -3.43 11.70 7.89
C GLN A 58 -4.77 12.43 7.68
N GLU A 59 -5.89 11.74 7.88
CA GLU A 59 -7.23 12.36 7.83
C GLU A 59 -7.52 13.27 9.02
N ARG A 60 -6.65 13.28 10.02
CA ARG A 60 -6.83 14.07 11.23
C ARG A 60 -6.53 15.53 10.95
N ASP A 61 -7.54 16.24 10.48
CA ASP A 61 -7.56 17.70 10.52
C ASP A 61 -7.68 18.16 11.99
N ALA A 62 -6.61 18.77 12.50
CA ALA A 62 -6.50 19.22 13.89
C ALA A 62 -7.55 20.28 14.28
N ALA A 63 -8.25 20.88 13.31
CA ALA A 63 -9.16 21.99 13.55
C ALA A 63 -10.66 21.65 13.48
N THR A 64 -11.08 20.52 12.89
CA THR A 64 -12.49 20.34 12.46
C THR A 64 -13.21 19.08 12.94
N ARG A 65 -12.54 18.10 13.58
CA ARG A 65 -13.22 16.86 13.99
C ARG A 65 -13.26 16.62 15.52
N PRO A 66 -14.45 16.33 16.10
CA PRO A 66 -14.61 16.04 17.52
C PRO A 66 -14.39 14.56 17.90
N TYR A 67 -13.94 13.70 16.97
CA TYR A 67 -13.78 12.27 17.22
C TYR A 67 -12.44 11.95 17.88
N SER A 68 -12.42 10.96 18.76
CA SER A 68 -11.19 10.39 19.29
C SER A 68 -10.37 9.75 18.17
N THR A 69 -9.06 9.62 18.36
CA THR A 69 -8.17 8.91 17.42
C THR A 69 -8.62 7.47 17.22
N ASP A 70 -9.11 6.81 18.27
CA ASP A 70 -9.57 5.42 18.24
C ASP A 70 -10.82 5.24 17.36
N ASP A 71 -11.83 6.11 17.49
CA ASP A 71 -13.05 6.06 16.67
C ASP A 71 -12.73 6.27 15.18
N GLN A 72 -11.77 7.15 14.88
CA GLN A 72 -11.34 7.42 13.52
C GLN A 72 -10.56 6.24 12.94
N TYR A 73 -9.67 5.64 13.72
CA TYR A 73 -8.94 4.42 13.35
C TYR A 73 -9.89 3.27 13.03
N GLU A 74 -10.86 2.97 13.90
CA GLU A 74 -11.81 1.87 13.68
C GLU A 74 -12.61 2.06 12.38
N ARG A 75 -13.09 3.28 12.11
CA ARG A 75 -13.81 3.58 10.86
C ARG A 75 -12.93 3.38 9.63
N VAL A 76 -11.68 3.85 9.68
CA VAL A 76 -10.74 3.68 8.57
C VAL A 76 -10.46 2.20 8.33
N LEU A 77 -10.25 1.41 9.38
CA LEU A 77 -9.99 -0.02 9.28
C LEU A 77 -11.14 -0.76 8.61
N VAL A 78 -12.38 -0.49 9.05
CA VAL A 78 -13.60 -1.07 8.48
C VAL A 78 -13.74 -0.70 6.99
N ASP A 79 -13.54 0.57 6.65
CA ASP A 79 -13.65 1.03 5.27
C ASP A 79 -12.52 0.49 4.37
N LEU A 80 -11.30 0.31 4.90
CA LEU A 80 -10.21 -0.36 4.19
C LEU A 80 -10.58 -1.80 3.84
N CYS A 81 -11.01 -2.57 4.83
CA CYS A 81 -11.33 -3.99 4.67
C CYS A 81 -12.48 -4.23 3.69
N HIS A 82 -13.54 -3.42 3.77
CA HIS A 82 -14.78 -3.70 3.03
C HIS A 82 -14.96 -2.92 1.74
N VAL A 83 -14.26 -1.79 1.57
CA VAL A 83 -14.50 -0.89 0.43
C VAL A 83 -13.23 -0.65 -0.37
N HIS A 84 -12.17 -0.20 0.29
CA HIS A 84 -11.01 0.33 -0.42
C HIS A 84 -10.07 -0.75 -0.92
N LEU A 85 -9.65 -1.69 -0.07
CA LEU A 85 -8.72 -2.74 -0.47
C LEU A 85 -9.35 -3.72 -1.47
N PRO A 86 -10.60 -4.19 -1.31
CA PRO A 86 -11.23 -5.04 -2.33
C PRO A 86 -11.28 -4.35 -3.69
N LYS A 87 -11.61 -3.06 -3.73
CA LYS A 87 -11.69 -2.31 -5.00
C LYS A 87 -10.32 -2.13 -5.66
N LEU A 88 -9.26 -1.92 -4.89
CA LEU A 88 -7.89 -1.83 -5.42
C LEU A 88 -7.37 -3.19 -5.89
N ALA A 89 -7.76 -4.27 -5.20
CA ALA A 89 -7.45 -5.64 -5.60
C ALA A 89 -8.17 -6.05 -6.88
N ASP A 90 -9.44 -5.66 -7.07
CA ASP A 90 -10.20 -5.91 -8.30
C ASP A 90 -9.54 -5.28 -9.54
N ILE A 91 -8.88 -4.13 -9.36
CA ILE A 91 -8.12 -3.45 -10.43
C ILE A 91 -6.77 -4.13 -10.67
N GLY A 92 -6.26 -4.88 -9.68
CA GLY A 92 -4.96 -5.53 -9.73
C GLY A 92 -3.79 -4.66 -9.27
N LEU A 93 -4.05 -3.59 -8.50
CA LEU A 93 -2.99 -2.72 -7.98
C LEU A 93 -2.27 -3.31 -6.77
N LEU A 94 -3.01 -4.06 -5.95
CA LEU A 94 -2.51 -4.68 -4.72
C LEU A 94 -3.17 -6.04 -4.50
N GLN A 95 -2.59 -6.82 -3.61
CA GLN A 95 -3.21 -7.99 -3.02
C GLN A 95 -3.59 -7.69 -1.58
N TYR A 96 -4.77 -8.16 -1.17
CA TYR A 96 -5.19 -8.14 0.23
C TYR A 96 -5.61 -9.56 0.63
N ASP A 97 -4.90 -10.14 1.60
CA ASP A 97 -5.25 -11.42 2.19
C ASP A 97 -6.05 -11.19 3.48
N THR A 98 -7.34 -11.51 3.44
CA THR A 98 -8.25 -11.37 4.59
C THR A 98 -7.94 -12.33 5.74
N ASN A 99 -7.20 -13.42 5.49
CA ASN A 99 -6.87 -14.40 6.53
C ASN A 99 -5.65 -13.97 7.34
N THR A 100 -4.65 -13.39 6.68
CA THR A 100 -3.42 -12.90 7.31
C THR A 100 -3.48 -11.40 7.61
N GLU A 101 -4.47 -10.70 7.09
CA GLU A 101 -4.67 -9.25 7.18
C GLU A 101 -3.48 -8.44 6.61
N LEU A 102 -2.79 -9.02 5.63
CA LEU A 102 -1.65 -8.42 4.95
C LEU A 102 -2.05 -7.81 3.60
N VAL A 103 -1.42 -6.68 3.30
CA VAL A 103 -1.59 -5.92 2.05
C VAL A 103 -0.24 -5.79 1.38
N GLU A 104 -0.18 -6.09 0.08
CA GLU A 104 1.04 -6.03 -0.73
C GLU A 104 0.77 -5.35 -2.07
N LEU A 105 1.68 -4.47 -2.50
CA LEU A 105 1.58 -3.83 -3.82
C LEU A 105 1.98 -4.83 -4.91
N LEU A 106 1.15 -4.98 -5.95
CA LEU A 106 1.42 -5.91 -7.07
C LEU A 106 2.05 -5.24 -8.28
N VAL A 107 1.95 -3.91 -8.36
CA VAL A 107 2.46 -3.11 -9.49
C VAL A 107 3.77 -2.42 -9.13
N ASP A 108 4.56 -2.11 -10.14
CA ASP A 108 5.75 -1.26 -9.96
C ASP A 108 5.30 0.13 -9.46
N SER A 109 5.92 0.59 -8.36
CA SER A 109 5.66 1.90 -7.78
C SER A 109 5.86 3.03 -8.78
N GLN A 110 6.77 2.87 -9.75
CA GLN A 110 7.04 3.86 -10.79
C GLN A 110 5.83 4.12 -11.71
N ILE A 111 4.88 3.18 -11.78
CA ILE A 111 3.63 3.35 -12.53
C ILE A 111 2.68 4.28 -11.77
N LEU A 112 2.68 4.21 -10.44
CA LEU A 112 1.73 4.91 -9.57
C LEU A 112 2.18 6.31 -9.18
N VAL A 113 3.49 6.53 -9.03
CA VAL A 113 4.07 7.81 -8.60
C VAL A 113 3.57 9.00 -9.44
N PRO A 114 3.57 8.95 -10.79
CA PRO A 114 3.10 10.07 -11.60
C PRO A 114 1.62 10.42 -11.37
N TYR A 115 0.79 9.45 -10.97
CA TYR A 115 -0.62 9.67 -10.67
C TYR A 115 -0.82 10.20 -9.26
N LEU A 116 0.04 9.84 -8.30
CA LEU A 116 0.03 10.41 -6.95
C LEU A 116 0.42 11.89 -6.98
N GLU A 117 1.42 12.26 -7.78
CA GLU A 117 1.86 13.66 -7.98
C GLU A 117 0.76 14.54 -8.62
N LEU A 118 -0.25 13.95 -9.26
CA LEU A 118 -1.41 14.68 -9.79
C LEU A 118 -2.51 14.89 -8.74
N THR A 119 -2.37 14.31 -7.55
CA THR A 119 -3.32 14.49 -6.44
C THR A 119 -2.82 15.54 -5.47
N ASP A 120 -3.72 16.20 -4.74
CA ASP A 120 -3.37 17.18 -3.69
C ASP A 120 -2.67 16.53 -2.45
N ILE A 121 -2.05 15.35 -2.59
CA ILE A 121 -1.30 14.65 -1.53
C ILE A 121 0.12 15.22 -1.34
N ASP A 122 0.57 16.11 -2.23
CA ASP A 122 1.89 16.76 -2.29
C ASP A 122 2.41 17.39 -0.97
N HIS A 123 1.64 17.42 0.12
CA HIS A 123 2.06 17.97 1.40
C HIS A 123 2.26 16.95 2.52
N LEU A 124 2.03 15.66 2.29
CA LEU A 124 2.50 14.67 3.23
C LEU A 124 3.87 14.16 2.88
N ALA A 125 4.86 14.87 3.42
CA ALA A 125 6.06 14.22 3.91
C ALA A 125 5.62 12.96 4.66
N ILE A 126 5.76 11.81 4.01
CA ILE A 126 5.72 10.53 4.69
C ILE A 126 6.95 10.61 5.58
N ASP A 127 6.74 10.98 6.83
CA ASP A 127 7.72 10.83 7.89
C ASP A 127 7.87 9.32 8.11
N VAL A 128 8.56 8.67 7.16
CA VAL A 128 9.18 7.39 7.41
C VAL A 128 10.32 7.74 8.35
N SER A 129 9.99 7.86 9.63
CA SER A 129 10.93 7.61 10.70
C SER A 129 11.35 6.16 10.53
N VAL A 130 12.28 5.92 9.59
CA VAL A 130 13.05 4.70 9.54
C VAL A 130 13.82 4.75 10.86
N ASP A 131 13.33 4.03 11.88
CA ASP A 131 14.17 3.61 12.99
C ASP A 131 15.24 2.72 12.37
N SER A 132 16.25 3.41 11.82
CA SER A 132 17.51 2.84 11.42
C SER A 132 18.23 2.63 12.73
N ASP A 133 17.89 1.56 13.45
CA ASP A 133 18.82 0.91 14.37
C ASP A 133 19.96 0.31 13.53
N THR A 134 20.73 1.19 12.87
CA THR A 134 22.08 0.89 12.46
C THR A 134 22.93 0.97 13.72
N ASP A 135 22.94 -0.13 14.47
CA ASP A 135 24.02 -0.43 15.41
C ASP A 135 25.28 -0.68 14.58
N THR A 136 25.87 0.42 14.10
CA THR A 136 27.18 0.43 13.47
C THR A 136 28.17 0.78 14.56
N ASP A 137 28.45 -0.19 15.44
CA ASP A 137 29.66 -0.14 16.25
C ASP A 137 30.86 -0.44 15.35
N THR A 138 31.30 0.59 14.62
CA THR A 138 32.63 0.64 14.04
C THR A 138 33.43 1.61 14.90
N ASP A 139 34.30 1.07 15.75
CA ASP A 139 35.57 1.73 15.99
C ASP A 139 36.72 0.73 15.81
N ALA A 140 37.51 1.02 14.79
CA ALA A 140 38.72 0.32 14.42
C ALA A 140 39.87 0.75 15.35
N PRO A 141 40.98 -0.01 15.43
CA PRO A 141 41.96 0.13 16.50
C PRO A 141 42.97 1.26 16.22
N PRO A 142 43.61 1.84 17.25
CA PRO A 142 44.90 2.50 17.09
C PRO A 142 46.05 1.60 17.57
N SER A 143 47.00 1.41 16.65
CA SER A 143 48.34 0.86 16.86
C SER A 143 49.12 1.54 17.98
N ALA A 144 49.85 0.76 18.78
CA ALA A 144 51.11 1.13 19.44
C ALA A 144 51.91 -0.14 19.77
#